data_AF-A0A653JMD1-F1
#
_entry.id   AF-A0A653JMD1-F1
#
_cell.length_a   1.000
_cell.length_b   1.000
_cell.length_c   1.000
_cell.angle_alpha   90.00
_cell.angle_beta   90.00
_cell.angle_gamma   90.00
#
_symmetry.space_group_name_H-M   'P 1'
#
loop_
_entity.id
_entity.type
_entity.pdbx_description
1 polymer ?
#
loop_
_entity_poly.entity_id
_entity_poly.type
_entity_poly.pdbx_seq_one_letter_code
_entity_poly.pdbx_strand_id
1 'polypeptide(L)'
;MKANFKLAITLAIGAATTLAAPAGARTLDPAKPEDALEIMKRTQCGEADGVPAVYYWSGKVYSRVSGEPDRHLFNGEGMNIRQCVRVEDPKRGVGYRQVSREVMFYLDPATNEVLRTWKNPWSGETVDVMQIANDPVNGRPSFPYSADGKPFTISTLRKQGKWLFLPMEVPLFYHNVLAGDFQDYVGNKYHAMEIFDFAMLADEMLDTKYPTAYPTISWVRISDWMPWMKMRGRQGQMVFNAMGAKLKKYDDLPKVIKDEIALNHPEYTAPPPGDDPRPNETTWTVFKKMIDAERAAAADEK
;
A
#
# COMPACT_ATOMS: atom_id res chain seq x y z
N MET A 1 -17.45 -2.57 -89.21
CA MET A 1 -16.99 -3.38 -88.06
C MET A 1 -16.97 -2.49 -86.83
N LYS A 2 -17.98 -2.59 -85.96
CA LYS A 2 -18.10 -1.79 -84.73
C LYS A 2 -17.69 -2.68 -83.55
N ALA A 3 -16.63 -2.30 -82.85
CA ALA A 3 -16.12 -2.99 -81.67
C ALA A 3 -16.91 -2.57 -80.43
N ASN A 4 -17.48 -3.55 -79.72
CA ASN A 4 -18.19 -3.35 -78.46
C ASN A 4 -17.19 -3.44 -77.30
N PHE A 5 -16.91 -2.32 -76.65
CA PHE A 5 -16.19 -2.27 -75.38
C PHE A 5 -17.21 -2.33 -74.23
N LYS A 6 -17.21 -3.41 -73.44
CA LYS A 6 -18.00 -3.50 -72.21
C LYS A 6 -17.20 -2.89 -71.06
N LEU A 7 -17.67 -1.78 -70.52
CA LEU A 7 -17.14 -1.13 -69.33
C LEU A 7 -17.68 -1.87 -68.09
N ALA A 8 -16.79 -2.52 -67.33
CA ALA A 8 -17.12 -3.11 -66.04
C ALA A 8 -17.01 -2.03 -64.95
N ILE A 9 -18.13 -1.72 -64.30
CA ILE A 9 -18.19 -0.84 -63.12
C ILE A 9 -17.91 -1.71 -61.90
N THR A 10 -16.71 -1.57 -61.32
CA THR A 10 -16.36 -2.20 -60.04
C THR A 10 -16.88 -1.32 -58.90
N LEU A 11 -17.92 -1.79 -58.21
CA LEU A 11 -18.48 -1.14 -57.03
C LEU A 11 -17.56 -1.41 -55.83
N ALA A 12 -16.78 -0.41 -55.40
CA ALA A 12 -15.97 -0.50 -54.19
C ALA A 12 -16.87 -0.31 -52.96
N ILE A 13 -17.24 -1.41 -52.30
CA ILE A 13 -17.92 -1.38 -50.99
C ILE A 13 -16.85 -1.07 -49.95
N GLY A 14 -16.80 0.18 -49.48
CA GLY A 14 -16.01 0.56 -48.33
C GLY A 14 -16.55 -0.10 -47.08
N ALA A 15 -15.81 -1.09 -46.54
CA ALA A 15 -16.09 -1.67 -45.24
C ALA A 15 -15.75 -0.62 -44.16
N ALA A 16 -16.76 0.12 -43.72
CA ALA A 16 -16.67 0.91 -42.51
C ALA A 16 -16.60 -0.05 -41.31
N THR A 17 -15.39 -0.34 -40.84
CA THR A 17 -15.18 -0.99 -39.55
C THR A 17 -15.60 -0.01 -38.46
N THR A 18 -16.86 -0.07 -38.04
CA THR A 18 -17.30 0.54 -36.79
C THR A 18 -16.58 -0.20 -35.66
N LEU A 19 -15.57 0.44 -35.07
CA LEU A 19 -15.03 0.07 -33.78
C LEU A 19 -16.20 0.10 -32.78
N ALA A 20 -16.74 -1.06 -32.44
CA ALA A 20 -17.73 -1.18 -31.39
C ALA A 20 -17.09 -0.67 -30.10
N ALA A 21 -17.65 0.38 -29.50
CA ALA A 21 -17.33 0.74 -28.13
C ALA A 21 -17.59 -0.49 -27.25
N PRO A 22 -16.74 -0.78 -26.25
CA PRO A 22 -16.95 -1.93 -25.38
C PRO A 22 -18.32 -1.79 -24.72
N ALA A 23 -19.21 -2.74 -24.99
CA ALA A 23 -20.50 -2.83 -24.34
C ALA A 23 -20.26 -3.06 -22.85
N GLY A 24 -20.46 -2.04 -22.00
CA GLY A 24 -20.29 -2.14 -20.55
C GLY A 24 -19.65 -0.94 -19.85
N ALA A 25 -19.09 0.04 -20.58
CA ALA A 25 -18.58 1.26 -19.96
C ALA A 25 -19.73 2.06 -19.31
N ARG A 26 -19.59 2.37 -18.02
CA ARG A 26 -20.56 3.13 -17.21
C ARG A 26 -19.83 4.07 -16.26
N THR A 27 -20.53 5.09 -15.79
CA THR A 27 -20.03 5.95 -14.72
C THR A 27 -20.46 5.39 -13.38
N LEU A 28 -19.51 5.17 -12.48
CA LEU A 28 -19.71 4.80 -11.09
C LEU A 28 -20.34 5.96 -10.32
N ASP A 29 -21.41 5.66 -9.58
CA ASP A 29 -22.07 6.59 -8.69
C ASP A 29 -21.65 6.30 -7.24
N PRO A 30 -20.81 7.12 -6.59
CA PRO A 30 -20.35 6.88 -5.22
C PRO A 30 -21.48 6.81 -4.17
N ALA A 31 -22.70 7.23 -4.51
CA ALA A 31 -23.86 7.08 -3.64
C ALA A 31 -24.46 5.66 -3.65
N LYS A 32 -24.12 4.83 -4.65
CA LYS A 32 -24.54 3.43 -4.71
C LYS A 32 -23.51 2.54 -3.99
N PRO A 33 -23.93 1.63 -3.10
CA PRO A 33 -23.00 0.86 -2.28
C PRO A 33 -22.03 -0.03 -3.08
N GLU A 34 -22.50 -0.62 -4.17
CA GLU A 34 -21.72 -1.45 -5.09
C GLU A 34 -20.65 -0.63 -5.81
N ASP A 35 -21.03 0.55 -6.31
CA ASP A 35 -20.13 1.46 -7.02
C ASP A 35 -19.12 2.09 -6.07
N ALA A 36 -19.54 2.44 -4.84
CA ALA A 36 -18.65 2.89 -3.77
C ALA A 36 -17.61 1.82 -3.43
N LEU A 37 -18.04 0.55 -3.31
CA LEU A 37 -17.11 -0.55 -3.07
C LEU A 37 -16.15 -0.73 -4.26
N GLU A 38 -16.64 -0.63 -5.49
CA GLU A 38 -15.83 -0.70 -6.70
C GLU A 38 -14.79 0.43 -6.76
N ILE A 39 -15.16 1.67 -6.42
CA ILE A 39 -14.22 2.81 -6.30
C ILE A 39 -13.10 2.49 -5.31
N MET A 40 -13.43 1.90 -4.16
CA MET A 40 -12.40 1.49 -3.19
C MET A 40 -11.53 0.35 -3.73
N LYS A 41 -12.12 -0.66 -4.38
CA LYS A 41 -11.37 -1.76 -5.01
C LYS A 41 -10.41 -1.22 -6.07
N ARG A 42 -10.87 -0.29 -6.92
CA ARG A 42 -10.09 0.40 -7.94
C ARG A 42 -9.04 1.32 -7.34
N THR A 43 -9.29 1.95 -6.19
CA THR A 43 -8.27 2.70 -5.45
C THR A 43 -7.17 1.75 -4.96
N GLN A 44 -7.54 0.66 -4.30
CA GLN A 44 -6.59 -0.26 -3.68
C GLN A 44 -5.82 -1.12 -4.69
N CYS A 45 -6.50 -1.79 -5.62
CA CYS A 45 -5.89 -2.75 -6.54
C CYS A 45 -6.14 -2.32 -8.00
N GLY A 46 -7.39 -2.47 -8.43
CA GLY A 46 -7.87 -2.37 -9.80
C GLY A 46 -9.23 -3.07 -9.89
N GLU A 47 -9.88 -3.08 -11.05
CA GLU A 47 -11.17 -3.77 -11.19
C GLU A 47 -11.01 -5.30 -11.26
N ALA A 48 -9.95 -5.78 -11.92
CA ALA A 48 -9.72 -7.20 -12.14
C ALA A 48 -9.32 -7.95 -10.87
N ASP A 49 -9.91 -9.13 -10.66
CA ASP A 49 -9.56 -10.03 -9.57
C ASP A 49 -8.22 -10.73 -9.83
N GLY A 50 -7.43 -10.90 -8.77
CA GLY A 50 -6.18 -11.66 -8.84
C GLY A 50 -5.03 -10.96 -9.57
N VAL A 51 -5.24 -9.72 -10.05
CA VAL A 51 -4.22 -8.96 -10.77
C VAL A 51 -3.39 -8.14 -9.76
N PRO A 52 -2.06 -8.31 -9.74
CA PRO A 52 -1.19 -7.51 -8.87
C PRO A 52 -1.26 -6.01 -9.20
N ALA A 53 -1.29 -5.20 -8.16
CA ALA A 53 -1.09 -3.77 -8.19
C ALA A 53 0.08 -3.41 -7.26
N VAL A 54 0.83 -2.38 -7.64
CA VAL A 54 1.99 -1.92 -6.87
C VAL A 54 1.75 -0.47 -6.48
N TYR A 55 1.85 -0.18 -5.19
CA TYR A 55 2.04 1.17 -4.69
C TYR A 55 3.50 1.38 -4.34
N TYR A 56 3.98 2.58 -4.61
CA TYR A 56 5.30 3.05 -4.25
C TYR A 56 5.18 4.41 -3.59
N TRP A 57 6.02 4.66 -2.58
CA TRP A 57 6.16 5.97 -1.94
C TRP A 57 7.59 6.21 -1.51
N SER A 58 7.99 7.49 -1.51
CA SER A 58 9.30 7.96 -1.06
C SER A 58 9.12 9.17 -0.17
N GLY A 59 9.98 9.30 0.83
CA GLY A 59 9.82 10.34 1.84
C GLY A 59 10.97 10.47 2.81
N LYS A 60 10.69 11.20 3.88
CA LYS A 60 11.64 11.48 4.96
C LYS A 60 11.08 11.08 6.30
N VAL A 61 11.98 10.68 7.18
CA VAL A 61 11.67 10.23 8.53
C VAL A 61 12.39 11.16 9.51
N TYR A 62 11.61 11.79 10.37
CA TYR A 62 12.09 12.73 11.38
C TYR A 62 11.84 12.22 12.79
N SER A 63 12.66 12.65 13.74
CA SER A 63 12.30 12.59 15.15
C SER A 63 11.51 13.81 15.59
N ARG A 64 10.65 13.62 16.58
CA ARG A 64 10.02 14.70 17.36
C ARG A 64 10.17 14.41 18.85
N VAL A 65 10.89 15.28 19.55
CA VAL A 65 11.19 15.15 20.98
C VAL A 65 11.00 16.50 21.65
N SER A 66 10.39 16.51 22.85
CA SER A 66 10.13 17.77 23.54
C SER A 66 11.43 18.43 23.98
N GLY A 67 11.58 19.72 23.65
CA GLY A 67 12.74 20.52 24.08
C GLY A 67 13.97 20.42 23.18
N GLU A 68 13.90 19.73 22.03
CA GLU A 68 14.96 19.74 21.01
C GLU A 68 14.41 19.90 19.59
N PRO A 69 15.21 20.39 18.63
CA PRO A 69 14.80 20.44 17.23
C PRO A 69 14.53 19.05 16.64
N ASP A 70 13.52 18.97 15.77
CA ASP A 70 13.26 17.78 14.95
C ASP A 70 14.52 17.45 14.11
N ARG A 71 14.93 16.17 14.08
CA ARG A 71 16.13 15.71 13.37
C ARG A 71 15.70 14.90 12.15
N HIS A 72 16.30 15.19 11.00
CA HIS A 72 16.16 14.32 9.83
C HIS A 72 16.98 13.06 10.07
N LEU A 73 16.31 11.92 10.28
CA LEU A 73 16.98 10.66 10.60
C LEU A 73 17.32 9.90 9.33
N PHE A 74 16.34 9.72 8.45
CA PHE A 74 16.42 8.83 7.29
C PHE A 74 15.64 9.39 6.11
N ASN A 75 16.10 9.14 4.89
CA ASN A 75 15.19 9.03 3.75
C ASN A 75 14.52 7.65 3.80
N GLY A 76 13.39 7.48 3.11
CA GLY A 76 12.67 6.22 3.10
C GLY A 76 12.08 5.90 1.74
N GLU A 77 12.23 4.65 1.31
CA GLU A 77 11.64 4.12 0.07
C GLU A 77 10.75 2.93 0.42
N GLY A 78 9.47 3.01 0.07
CA GLY A 78 8.49 1.99 0.43
C GLY A 78 7.67 1.51 -0.76
N MET A 79 7.20 0.28 -0.63
CA MET A 79 6.36 -0.37 -1.63
C MET A 79 5.35 -1.26 -0.92
N ASN A 80 4.15 -1.32 -1.48
CA ASN A 80 3.22 -2.39 -1.19
C ASN A 80 2.75 -3.04 -2.49
N ILE A 81 2.93 -4.35 -2.58
CA ILE A 81 2.43 -5.17 -3.67
C ILE A 81 1.20 -5.94 -3.20
N ARG A 82 0.09 -5.79 -3.91
CA ARG A 82 -1.24 -6.19 -3.47
C ARG A 82 -2.07 -6.77 -4.59
N GLN A 83 -3.04 -7.60 -4.24
CA GLN A 83 -4.12 -8.00 -5.15
C GLN A 83 -5.45 -8.00 -4.41
N CYS A 84 -6.53 -7.86 -5.16
CA CYS A 84 -7.88 -7.99 -4.65
C CYS A 84 -8.49 -9.26 -5.25
N VAL A 85 -9.12 -10.08 -4.40
CA VAL A 85 -9.87 -11.26 -4.85
C VAL A 85 -11.33 -11.12 -4.51
N ARG A 86 -12.17 -11.64 -5.42
CA ARG A 86 -13.61 -11.71 -5.23
C ARG A 86 -13.96 -12.56 -4.02
N VAL A 87 -14.92 -12.08 -3.24
CA VAL A 87 -15.59 -12.85 -2.20
C VAL A 87 -17.10 -12.69 -2.37
N GLU A 88 -17.86 -13.71 -2.01
CA GLU A 88 -19.31 -13.67 -2.11
C GLU A 88 -19.95 -14.00 -0.77
N ASP A 89 -20.99 -13.25 -0.44
CA ASP A 89 -21.82 -13.49 0.73
C ASP A 89 -23.29 -13.39 0.32
N PRO A 90 -24.14 -14.39 0.63
CA PRO A 90 -25.53 -14.42 0.18
C PRO A 90 -26.39 -13.23 0.62
N LYS A 91 -26.03 -12.56 1.73
CA LYS A 91 -26.77 -11.41 2.28
C LYS A 91 -26.09 -10.10 1.96
N ARG A 92 -24.76 -10.08 1.98
CA ARG A 92 -23.96 -8.86 1.87
C ARG A 92 -23.60 -8.52 0.43
N GLY A 93 -23.75 -9.46 -0.50
CA GLY A 93 -23.48 -9.31 -1.93
C GLY A 93 -22.07 -9.72 -2.32
N VAL A 94 -21.64 -9.24 -3.49
CA VAL A 94 -20.30 -9.49 -4.04
C VAL A 94 -19.33 -8.47 -3.47
N GLY A 95 -18.30 -8.96 -2.80
CA GLY A 95 -17.26 -8.15 -2.20
C GLY A 95 -15.87 -8.41 -2.78
N TYR A 96 -14.86 -7.84 -2.13
CA TYR A 96 -13.47 -8.19 -2.34
C TYR A 96 -12.70 -8.32 -1.03
N ARG A 97 -11.61 -9.08 -1.07
CA ARG A 97 -10.58 -9.13 -0.02
C ARG A 97 -9.26 -8.68 -0.64
N GLN A 98 -8.59 -7.72 0.00
CA GLN A 98 -7.21 -7.36 -0.38
C GLN A 98 -6.23 -8.26 0.37
N VAL A 99 -5.24 -8.78 -0.35
CA VAL A 99 -4.05 -9.40 0.25
C VAL A 99 -2.80 -8.66 -0.23
N SER A 100 -1.82 -8.47 0.65
CA SER A 100 -0.63 -7.69 0.28
C SER A 100 0.62 -8.01 1.09
N ARG A 101 1.77 -7.62 0.52
CA ARG A 101 3.07 -7.52 1.19
C ARG A 101 3.53 -6.07 1.19
N GLU A 102 4.25 -5.68 2.21
CA GLU A 102 4.76 -4.31 2.36
C GLU A 102 6.22 -4.28 2.79
N VAL A 103 7.00 -3.41 2.13
CA VAL A 103 8.35 -3.04 2.56
C VAL A 103 8.48 -1.54 2.71
N MET A 104 9.38 -1.15 3.61
CA MET A 104 9.96 0.19 3.62
C MET A 104 11.41 0.11 4.08
N PHE A 105 12.30 0.66 3.26
CA PHE A 105 13.72 0.71 3.51
C PHE A 105 14.14 2.09 4.01
N TYR A 106 14.74 2.15 5.19
CA TYR A 106 15.44 3.30 5.74
C TYR A 106 16.75 3.48 4.97
N LEU A 107 16.94 4.69 4.44
CA LEU A 107 18.12 5.07 3.69
C LEU A 107 18.91 6.14 4.44
N ASP A 108 20.23 6.15 4.22
CA ASP A 108 21.08 7.24 4.68
C ASP A 108 20.61 8.58 4.08
N PRO A 109 20.41 9.63 4.90
CA PRO A 109 19.83 10.88 4.44
C PRO A 109 20.74 11.68 3.49
N ALA A 110 22.04 11.39 3.44
CA ALA A 110 23.01 12.04 2.56
C ALA A 110 23.28 11.23 1.28
N THR A 111 23.37 9.89 1.36
CA THR A 111 23.77 9.05 0.23
C THR A 111 22.62 8.32 -0.46
N ASN A 112 21.45 8.17 0.19
CA ASN A 112 20.36 7.29 -0.24
C ASN A 112 20.74 5.80 -0.34
N GLU A 113 21.84 5.37 0.30
CA GLU A 113 22.15 3.95 0.42
C GLU A 113 21.28 3.31 1.50
N VAL A 114 20.91 2.04 1.32
CA VAL A 114 20.13 1.29 2.30
C VAL A 114 20.91 1.20 3.61
N LEU A 115 20.34 1.75 4.67
CA LEU A 115 21.01 1.84 5.95
C LEU A 115 21.08 0.45 6.60
N ARG A 116 22.28 0.06 7.05
CA ARG A 116 22.52 -1.23 7.70
C ARG A 116 22.71 -1.11 9.20
N THR A 117 23.45 -0.08 9.61
CA THR A 117 23.69 0.27 11.01
C THR A 117 23.38 1.74 11.22
N TRP A 118 23.01 2.10 12.45
CA TRP A 118 22.68 3.48 12.79
C TRP A 118 23.25 3.84 14.16
N LYS A 119 23.95 4.98 14.23
CA LYS A 119 24.42 5.54 15.49
C LYS A 119 23.28 6.31 16.15
N ASN A 120 22.70 5.73 17.19
CA ASN A 120 21.63 6.34 17.95
C ASN A 120 22.14 7.61 18.65
N PRO A 121 21.63 8.81 18.32
CA PRO A 121 22.17 10.05 18.83
C PRO A 121 21.69 10.39 20.25
N TRP A 122 20.82 9.57 20.85
CA TRP A 122 20.34 9.70 22.23
C TRP A 122 21.01 8.75 23.21
N SER A 123 21.39 7.54 22.76
CA SER A 123 22.11 6.56 23.58
C SER A 123 23.61 6.51 23.30
N GLY A 124 24.04 6.95 22.10
CA GLY A 124 25.41 6.80 21.61
C GLY A 124 25.73 5.39 21.10
N GLU A 125 24.83 4.42 21.30
CA GLU A 125 24.97 3.04 20.81
C GLU A 125 24.87 3.00 19.27
N THR A 126 25.64 2.14 18.63
CA THR A 126 25.40 1.76 17.22
C THR A 126 24.55 0.52 17.21
N VAL A 127 23.43 0.55 16.49
CA VAL A 127 22.46 -0.54 16.41
C VAL A 127 22.30 -1.00 14.96
N ASP A 128 21.97 -2.27 14.78
CA ASP A 128 21.58 -2.81 13.48
C ASP A 128 20.18 -2.30 13.11
N VAL A 129 20.02 -1.89 11.86
CA VAL A 129 18.77 -1.36 11.34
C VAL A 129 17.89 -2.52 10.88
N MET A 130 16.74 -2.69 11.52
CA MET A 130 15.70 -3.55 10.98
C MET A 130 14.87 -2.77 9.96
N GLN A 131 14.94 -3.22 8.71
CA GLN A 131 14.08 -2.73 7.64
C GLN A 131 12.63 -3.22 7.82
N ILE A 132 11.66 -2.47 7.30
CA ILE A 132 10.26 -2.90 7.35
C ILE A 132 10.03 -3.91 6.23
N ALA A 133 9.61 -5.11 6.59
CA ALA A 133 9.21 -6.18 5.69
C ALA A 133 8.03 -6.94 6.34
N ASN A 134 6.82 -6.44 6.13
CA ASN A 134 5.60 -7.03 6.69
C ASN A 134 4.97 -7.98 5.66
N ASP A 135 4.77 -9.24 6.03
CA ASP A 135 4.04 -10.23 5.22
C ASP A 135 3.24 -11.21 6.11
N PRO A 136 1.90 -11.23 6.04
CA PRO A 136 1.04 -10.43 5.17
C PRO A 136 0.51 -9.12 5.81
N VAL A 137 0.01 -8.21 4.96
CA VAL A 137 -0.75 -7.02 5.37
C VAL A 137 -2.12 -7.05 4.66
N ASN A 138 -2.99 -7.94 5.11
CA ASN A 138 -4.26 -8.23 4.45
C ASN A 138 -5.41 -7.35 4.97
N GLY A 139 -6.34 -7.02 4.07
CA GLY A 139 -7.63 -6.44 4.42
C GLY A 139 -8.62 -7.51 4.88
N ARG A 140 -9.54 -7.13 5.77
CA ARG A 140 -10.76 -7.92 5.95
C ARG A 140 -11.61 -7.85 4.67
N PRO A 141 -12.40 -8.89 4.36
CA PRO A 141 -13.38 -8.84 3.29
C PRO A 141 -14.34 -7.65 3.42
N SER A 142 -14.46 -6.86 2.35
CA SER A 142 -15.36 -5.73 2.23
C SER A 142 -16.49 -6.05 1.26
N PHE A 143 -17.70 -5.60 1.58
CA PHE A 143 -18.93 -5.92 0.84
C PHE A 143 -19.80 -4.67 0.71
N PRO A 144 -20.70 -4.59 -0.30
CA PRO A 144 -21.56 -3.43 -0.49
C PRO A 144 -22.57 -3.27 0.65
N TYR A 145 -22.87 -4.34 1.39
CA TYR A 145 -23.69 -4.29 2.59
C TYR A 145 -22.98 -4.95 3.78
N SER A 146 -23.18 -4.41 4.98
CA SER A 146 -22.77 -5.04 6.24
C SER A 146 -23.69 -6.22 6.61
N ALA A 147 -23.34 -6.97 7.65
CA ALA A 147 -24.15 -8.11 8.11
C ALA A 147 -25.57 -7.71 8.58
N ASP A 148 -25.74 -6.47 9.03
CA ASP A 148 -27.01 -5.84 9.41
C ASP A 148 -27.69 -5.08 8.24
N GLY A 149 -27.16 -5.18 7.02
CA GLY A 149 -27.76 -4.60 5.82
C GLY A 149 -27.48 -3.11 5.61
N LYS A 150 -26.59 -2.49 6.41
CA LYS A 150 -26.19 -1.10 6.21
C LYS A 150 -25.36 -0.98 4.92
N PRO A 151 -25.67 -0.02 4.03
CA PRO A 151 -24.91 0.20 2.82
C PRO A 151 -23.48 0.68 3.12
N PHE A 152 -22.53 0.20 2.32
CA PHE A 152 -21.17 0.73 2.26
C PHE A 152 -21.18 2.15 1.70
N THR A 153 -20.45 3.05 2.34
CA THR A 153 -20.28 4.44 1.89
C THR A 153 -18.83 4.88 2.07
N ILE A 154 -18.37 5.77 1.20
CA ILE A 154 -17.07 6.42 1.35
C ILE A 154 -17.29 7.85 1.85
N SER A 155 -17.55 8.01 3.15
CA SER A 155 -17.96 9.31 3.71
C SER A 155 -16.94 10.43 3.56
N THR A 156 -15.66 10.09 3.38
CA THR A 156 -14.57 11.07 3.19
C THR A 156 -14.31 11.39 1.72
N LEU A 157 -14.90 10.67 0.77
CA LEU A 157 -14.70 10.94 -0.66
C LEU A 157 -15.31 12.30 -1.04
N ARG A 158 -14.47 13.19 -1.54
CA ARG A 158 -14.88 14.52 -2.03
C ARG A 158 -14.43 14.73 -3.46
N LYS A 159 -15.33 15.23 -4.32
CA LYS A 159 -14.97 15.74 -5.65
C LYS A 159 -14.69 17.24 -5.61
N GLN A 160 -13.58 17.67 -6.22
CA GLN A 160 -13.26 19.08 -6.43
C GLN A 160 -12.69 19.27 -7.85
N GLY A 161 -13.51 19.84 -8.74
CA GLY A 161 -13.17 19.93 -10.16
C GLY A 161 -12.94 18.54 -10.77
N LYS A 162 -11.75 18.33 -11.35
CA LYS A 162 -11.34 17.05 -11.95
C LYS A 162 -10.83 16.02 -10.93
N TRP A 163 -10.65 16.41 -9.67
CA TRP A 163 -10.05 15.56 -8.65
C TRP A 163 -11.10 14.93 -7.74
N LEU A 164 -10.86 13.68 -7.34
CA LEU A 164 -11.42 13.08 -6.14
C LEU A 164 -10.33 13.04 -5.08
N PHE A 165 -10.70 13.41 -3.85
CA PHE A 165 -9.88 13.31 -2.66
C PHE A 165 -10.48 12.30 -1.71
N LEU A 166 -9.63 11.47 -1.13
CA LEU A 166 -10.00 10.44 -0.18
C LEU A 166 -8.98 10.42 0.96
N PRO A 167 -9.18 11.24 2.01
CA PRO A 167 -8.41 11.15 3.24
C PRO A 167 -8.90 9.98 4.10
N MET A 168 -7.97 9.37 4.82
CA MET A 168 -8.21 8.27 5.73
C MET A 168 -7.21 8.29 6.89
N GLU A 169 -7.72 8.52 8.10
CA GLU A 169 -6.96 8.46 9.34
C GLU A 169 -7.22 7.14 10.08
N VAL A 170 -6.14 6.47 10.49
CA VAL A 170 -6.16 5.23 11.25
C VAL A 170 -5.45 5.47 12.59
N PRO A 171 -6.18 5.96 13.62
CA PRO A 171 -5.64 6.07 14.96
C PRO A 171 -5.50 4.67 15.58
N LEU A 172 -4.32 4.38 16.13
CA LEU A 172 -3.97 3.08 16.69
C LEU A 172 -3.54 3.22 18.15
N PHE A 173 -4.30 2.57 19.04
CA PHE A 173 -3.96 2.48 20.46
C PHE A 173 -4.34 1.10 21.02
N TYR A 174 -3.37 0.19 21.13
CA TYR A 174 -3.62 -1.19 21.52
C TYR A 174 -2.45 -1.79 22.32
N HIS A 175 -2.62 -3.04 22.77
CA HIS A 175 -1.58 -3.76 23.50
C HIS A 175 -0.35 -3.98 22.62
N ASN A 176 0.82 -3.53 23.08
CA ASN A 176 2.07 -3.77 22.37
C ASN A 176 2.50 -5.23 22.59
N VAL A 177 2.69 -6.00 21.52
CA VAL A 177 3.18 -7.40 21.59
C VAL A 177 4.60 -7.53 22.16
N LEU A 178 5.33 -6.41 22.21
CA LEU A 178 6.64 -6.29 22.85
C LEU A 178 6.54 -5.75 24.30
N ALA A 179 5.34 -5.57 24.86
CA ALA A 179 5.21 -5.16 26.27
C ALA A 179 5.74 -6.27 27.20
N GLY A 180 6.43 -5.87 28.29
CA GLY A 180 7.05 -6.82 29.21
C GLY A 180 8.50 -7.14 28.82
N ASP A 181 8.77 -8.33 28.28
CA ASP A 181 10.15 -8.89 28.17
C ASP A 181 11.10 -8.18 27.18
N PHE A 182 10.66 -7.08 26.57
CA PHE A 182 11.39 -6.29 25.57
C PHE A 182 11.61 -4.84 26.05
N GLN A 183 11.84 -4.63 27.35
CA GLN A 183 12.04 -3.30 27.95
C GLN A 183 13.17 -2.48 27.29
N ASP A 184 14.18 -3.14 26.69
CA ASP A 184 15.25 -2.43 25.98
C ASP A 184 14.79 -1.77 24.67
N TYR A 185 13.64 -2.18 24.13
CA TYR A 185 13.20 -1.82 22.79
C TYR A 185 12.01 -0.85 22.79
N VAL A 186 11.04 -1.03 23.69
CA VAL A 186 9.73 -0.35 23.61
C VAL A 186 9.11 0.00 24.96
N GLY A 187 8.06 0.83 24.93
CA GLY A 187 7.11 1.01 26.04
C GLY A 187 5.85 0.12 25.93
N ASN A 188 4.99 0.16 26.94
CA ASN A 188 3.88 -0.79 27.16
C ASN A 188 2.74 -0.79 26.13
N LYS A 189 2.28 0.38 25.67
CA LYS A 189 1.18 0.48 24.70
C LYS A 189 1.76 0.86 23.34
N TYR A 190 1.21 0.28 22.28
CA TYR A 190 1.50 0.75 20.94
C TYR A 190 0.61 1.97 20.69
N HIS A 191 1.23 3.09 20.32
CA HIS A 191 0.53 4.31 19.95
C HIS A 191 1.06 4.83 18.62
N ALA A 192 0.18 4.88 17.64
CA ALA A 192 0.48 5.46 16.34
C ALA A 192 -0.77 6.04 15.70
N MET A 193 -0.54 6.82 14.64
CA MET A 193 -1.57 7.21 13.70
C MET A 193 -0.98 7.07 12.30
N GLU A 194 -1.73 6.42 11.43
CA GLU A 194 -1.46 6.45 9.99
C GLU A 194 -2.47 7.36 9.33
N ILE A 195 -2.01 8.17 8.39
CA ILE A 195 -2.81 9.13 7.64
C ILE A 195 -2.51 8.90 6.17
N PHE A 196 -3.53 8.57 5.41
CA PHE A 196 -3.45 8.33 3.98
C PHE A 196 -4.31 9.35 3.25
N ASP A 197 -3.71 10.14 2.37
CA ASP A 197 -4.41 11.07 1.50
C ASP A 197 -4.28 10.62 0.05
N PHE A 198 -5.36 10.09 -0.51
CA PHE A 198 -5.39 9.77 -1.93
C PHE A 198 -5.94 10.93 -2.74
N ALA A 199 -5.31 11.19 -3.89
CA ALA A 199 -5.84 12.06 -4.93
C ALA A 199 -5.86 11.33 -6.27
N MET A 200 -6.96 11.47 -7.00
CA MET A 200 -7.21 10.73 -8.24
C MET A 200 -8.08 11.53 -9.21
N LEU A 201 -7.92 11.28 -10.50
CA LEU A 201 -8.77 11.93 -11.51
C LEU A 201 -10.16 11.29 -11.49
N ALA A 202 -11.20 12.13 -11.44
CA ALA A 202 -12.59 11.67 -11.32
C ALA A 202 -13.06 10.95 -12.59
N ASP A 203 -12.64 11.41 -13.76
CA ASP A 203 -12.97 10.79 -15.05
C ASP A 203 -12.25 9.45 -15.25
N GLU A 204 -11.07 9.27 -14.67
CA GLU A 204 -10.38 7.99 -14.65
C GLU A 204 -10.98 7.01 -13.64
N MET A 205 -11.23 7.47 -12.41
CA MET A 205 -11.71 6.60 -11.32
C MET A 205 -13.17 6.17 -11.50
N LEU A 206 -14.04 7.08 -11.97
CA LEU A 206 -15.48 6.80 -12.05
C LEU A 206 -15.89 6.17 -13.37
N ASP A 207 -15.12 6.28 -14.45
CA ASP A 207 -15.50 5.69 -15.74
C ASP A 207 -14.93 4.27 -15.85
N THR A 208 -15.80 3.26 -16.00
CA THR A 208 -15.38 1.85 -16.14
C THR A 208 -14.81 1.52 -17.51
N LYS A 209 -14.72 2.48 -18.44
CA LYS A 209 -13.88 2.29 -19.64
C LYS A 209 -12.40 2.10 -19.27
N TYR A 210 -11.97 2.61 -18.10
CA TYR A 210 -10.65 2.40 -17.57
C TYR A 210 -10.65 1.19 -16.63
N PRO A 211 -9.85 0.13 -16.91
CA PRO A 211 -9.85 -1.10 -16.09
C PRO A 211 -9.21 -0.90 -14.71
N THR A 212 -8.51 0.20 -14.50
CA THR A 212 -7.91 0.59 -13.23
C THR A 212 -7.75 2.10 -13.18
N ALA A 213 -7.38 2.63 -12.01
CA ALA A 213 -6.99 4.01 -11.82
C ALA A 213 -5.66 4.07 -11.08
N TYR A 214 -4.89 5.14 -11.33
CA TYR A 214 -3.57 5.34 -10.75
C TYR A 214 -3.55 6.56 -9.79
N PRO A 215 -4.15 6.44 -8.60
CA PRO A 215 -4.16 7.51 -7.61
C PRO A 215 -2.73 7.81 -7.11
N THR A 216 -2.49 9.07 -6.78
CA THR A 216 -1.37 9.48 -5.93
C THR A 216 -1.75 9.27 -4.47
N ILE A 217 -0.76 9.02 -3.61
CA ILE A 217 -0.92 8.89 -2.17
C ILE A 217 0.06 9.80 -1.45
N SER A 218 -0.40 10.52 -0.43
CA SER A 218 0.45 11.03 0.64
C SER A 218 0.25 10.13 1.85
N TRP A 219 1.34 9.66 2.45
CA TRP A 219 1.31 8.84 3.65
C TRP A 219 2.10 9.54 4.75
N VAL A 220 1.42 9.77 5.87
CA VAL A 220 2.04 10.23 7.09
C VAL A 220 1.85 9.16 8.16
N ARG A 221 2.92 8.85 8.87
CA ARG A 221 2.84 8.04 10.08
C ARG A 221 3.47 8.81 11.22
N ILE A 222 2.73 8.89 12.32
CA ILE A 222 3.24 9.37 13.60
C ILE A 222 3.20 8.17 14.54
N SER A 223 4.35 7.74 15.04
CA SER A 223 4.41 6.60 15.96
C SER A 223 5.49 6.79 17.01
N ASP A 224 5.49 5.95 18.03
CA ASP A 224 6.67 5.75 18.86
C ASP A 224 7.89 5.33 18.02
N TRP A 225 9.07 5.38 18.65
CA TRP A 225 10.32 4.90 18.08
C TRP A 225 10.23 3.47 17.56
N MET A 226 10.94 3.16 16.48
CA MET A 226 11.04 1.78 16.01
C MET A 226 11.74 0.91 17.07
N PRO A 227 11.31 -0.34 17.28
CA PRO A 227 11.88 -1.20 18.31
C PRO A 227 13.40 -1.38 18.22
N TRP A 228 13.93 -1.55 17.00
CA TRP A 228 15.36 -1.73 16.73
C TRP A 228 16.21 -0.52 17.14
N MET A 229 15.61 0.66 17.32
CA MET A 229 16.34 1.86 17.76
C MET A 229 16.75 1.79 19.24
N LYS A 230 16.27 0.79 20.01
CA LYS A 230 16.60 0.57 21.43
C LYS A 230 16.37 1.80 22.30
N MET A 231 15.20 2.41 22.14
CA MET A 231 14.87 3.66 22.82
C MET A 231 14.37 3.45 24.25
N ARG A 232 14.19 2.21 24.73
CA ARG A 232 13.81 1.88 26.11
C ARG A 232 12.59 2.66 26.64
N GLY A 233 11.60 2.89 25.77
CA GLY A 233 10.42 3.70 26.10
C GLY A 233 10.68 5.21 26.29
N ARG A 234 11.84 5.73 25.84
CA ARG A 234 12.18 7.16 25.88
C ARG A 234 11.10 8.01 25.19
N GLN A 235 10.76 9.13 25.80
CA GLN A 235 9.84 10.12 25.23
C GLN A 235 10.31 10.58 23.85
N GLY A 236 9.40 10.58 22.90
CA GLY A 236 9.63 11.04 21.55
C GLY A 236 8.81 10.24 20.55
N GLN A 237 8.72 10.74 19.33
CA GLN A 237 8.00 10.12 18.25
C GLN A 237 8.81 10.17 16.96
N MET A 238 8.47 9.27 16.05
CA MET A 238 8.89 9.34 14.67
C MET A 238 7.76 9.93 13.83
N VAL A 239 8.13 10.82 12.92
CA VAL A 239 7.26 11.43 11.94
C VAL A 239 7.74 11.01 10.55
N PHE A 240 6.99 10.13 9.92
CA PHE A 240 7.17 9.72 8.54
C PHE A 240 6.31 10.61 7.67
N ASN A 241 6.87 11.17 6.61
CA ASN A 241 6.12 11.88 5.59
C ASN A 241 6.63 11.45 4.22
N ALA A 242 5.77 10.79 3.45
CA ALA A 242 6.10 10.26 2.14
C ALA A 242 4.98 10.52 1.14
N MET A 243 5.35 10.64 -0.14
CA MET A 243 4.42 10.73 -1.25
C MET A 243 4.72 9.66 -2.28
N GLY A 244 3.68 9.27 -3.00
CA GLY A 244 3.73 8.12 -3.86
C GLY A 244 2.57 8.04 -4.84
N ALA A 245 2.49 6.91 -5.53
CA ALA A 245 1.38 6.60 -6.41
C ALA A 245 1.24 5.09 -6.59
N LYS A 246 0.08 4.68 -7.08
CA LYS A 246 -0.04 3.37 -7.72
C LYS A 246 0.73 3.38 -9.04
N LEU A 247 1.61 2.40 -9.23
CA LEU A 247 2.43 2.25 -10.42
C LEU A 247 1.71 1.43 -11.50
N LYS A 248 2.13 1.62 -12.76
CA LYS A 248 1.64 0.82 -13.90
C LYS A 248 2.26 -0.58 -13.94
N LYS A 249 3.48 -0.71 -13.44
CA LYS A 249 4.22 -1.98 -13.34
C LYS A 249 5.26 -1.91 -12.24
N TYR A 250 5.63 -3.08 -11.71
CA TYR A 250 6.69 -3.23 -10.70
C TYR A 250 8.02 -2.61 -11.14
N ASP A 251 8.37 -2.73 -12.42
CA ASP A 251 9.64 -2.21 -12.96
C ASP A 251 9.79 -0.68 -12.87
N ASP A 252 8.69 0.06 -12.68
CA ASP A 252 8.71 1.51 -12.49
C ASP A 252 9.25 1.93 -11.11
N LEU A 253 9.47 0.97 -10.21
CA LEU A 253 10.13 1.22 -8.92
C LEU A 253 11.58 1.74 -9.12
N PRO A 254 12.05 2.64 -8.24
CA PRO A 254 13.45 3.05 -8.23
C PRO A 254 14.42 1.90 -8.10
N LYS A 255 15.66 2.10 -8.59
CA LYS A 255 16.69 1.07 -8.56
C LYS A 255 17.01 0.59 -7.13
N VAL A 256 17.15 1.50 -6.17
CA VAL A 256 17.53 1.17 -4.78
C VAL A 256 16.58 0.16 -4.13
N ILE A 257 15.27 0.37 -4.24
CA ILE A 257 14.27 -0.54 -3.67
C ILE A 257 14.20 -1.86 -4.44
N LYS A 258 14.35 -1.84 -5.78
CA LYS A 258 14.35 -3.08 -6.58
C LYS A 258 15.57 -3.96 -6.28
N ASP A 259 16.75 -3.36 -6.16
CA ASP A 259 17.98 -4.08 -5.84
C ASP A 259 17.88 -4.70 -4.44
N GLU A 260 17.37 -3.94 -3.47
CA GLU A 260 17.20 -4.42 -2.10
C GLU A 260 16.20 -5.57 -2.02
N ILE A 261 15.07 -5.45 -2.73
CA ILE A 261 14.09 -6.55 -2.85
C ILE A 261 14.74 -7.78 -3.47
N ALA A 262 15.45 -7.63 -4.59
CA ALA A 262 16.05 -8.76 -5.28
C ALA A 262 17.11 -9.48 -4.44
N LEU A 263 17.86 -8.73 -3.61
CA LEU A 263 18.94 -9.28 -2.79
C LEU A 263 18.43 -9.93 -1.51
N ASN A 264 17.54 -9.25 -0.77
CA ASN A 264 17.21 -9.61 0.62
C ASN A 264 15.74 -9.98 0.85
N HIS A 265 14.85 -9.66 -0.09
CA HIS A 265 13.41 -9.82 0.07
C HIS A 265 12.71 -10.32 -1.22
N PRO A 266 13.22 -11.37 -1.90
CA PRO A 266 12.76 -11.77 -3.24
C PRO A 266 11.27 -12.15 -3.31
N GLU A 267 10.63 -12.50 -2.19
CA GLU A 267 9.21 -12.77 -2.08
C GLU A 267 8.33 -11.54 -2.33
N TYR A 268 8.87 -10.32 -2.23
CA TYR A 268 8.14 -9.07 -2.40
C TYR A 268 7.95 -8.66 -3.87
N THR A 269 8.29 -9.52 -4.83
CA THR A 269 7.95 -9.32 -6.26
C THR A 269 6.55 -9.81 -6.63
N ALA A 270 5.82 -10.44 -5.71
CA ALA A 270 4.44 -10.88 -5.89
C ALA A 270 3.61 -10.68 -4.60
N PRO A 271 2.29 -10.44 -4.70
CA PRO A 271 1.42 -10.44 -3.53
C PRO A 271 1.23 -11.87 -2.98
N PRO A 272 0.75 -12.04 -1.74
CA PRO A 272 0.42 -13.35 -1.20
C PRO A 272 -0.77 -13.97 -1.97
N PRO A 273 -1.01 -15.28 -1.89
CA PRO A 273 -2.21 -15.92 -2.44
C PRO A 273 -3.50 -15.24 -1.96
N GLY A 274 -4.53 -15.19 -2.80
CA GLY A 274 -5.80 -14.51 -2.48
C GLY A 274 -6.53 -15.05 -1.24
N ASP A 275 -6.30 -16.32 -0.94
CA ASP A 275 -6.87 -17.05 0.20
C ASP A 275 -5.94 -17.10 1.42
N ASP A 276 -4.85 -16.33 1.44
CA ASP A 276 -3.84 -16.37 2.51
C ASP A 276 -4.49 -16.31 3.91
N PRO A 277 -4.35 -17.38 4.71
CA PRO A 277 -5.00 -17.48 6.02
C PRO A 277 -4.16 -16.88 7.15
N ARG A 278 -2.91 -16.49 6.89
CA ARG A 278 -2.00 -15.99 7.91
C ARG A 278 -2.58 -14.71 8.54
N PRO A 279 -2.44 -14.53 9.87
CA PRO A 279 -2.76 -13.26 10.49
C PRO A 279 -1.85 -12.17 9.94
N ASN A 280 -2.30 -10.92 9.97
CA ASN A 280 -1.47 -9.80 9.56
C ASN A 280 -0.24 -9.70 10.46
N GLU A 281 0.90 -9.46 9.83
CA GLU A 281 2.13 -9.09 10.51
C GLU A 281 2.24 -7.57 10.63
N THR A 282 2.87 -7.13 11.71
CA THR A 282 3.28 -5.75 11.93
C THR A 282 4.79 -5.73 12.14
N THR A 283 5.41 -4.56 11.99
CA THR A 283 6.84 -4.43 12.29
C THR A 283 7.19 -4.88 13.71
N TRP A 284 6.25 -4.76 14.66
CA TRP A 284 6.43 -5.22 16.04
C TRP A 284 6.38 -6.74 16.19
N THR A 285 5.47 -7.42 15.49
CA THR A 285 5.40 -8.90 15.53
C THR A 285 6.59 -9.52 14.82
N VAL A 286 7.04 -8.93 13.71
CA VAL A 286 8.26 -9.35 13.00
C VAL A 286 9.48 -9.14 13.89
N PHE A 287 9.64 -7.96 14.51
CA PHE A 287 10.74 -7.69 15.43
C PHE A 287 10.74 -8.65 16.63
N LYS A 288 9.57 -8.96 17.19
CA LYS A 288 9.46 -9.94 18.29
C LYS A 288 10.06 -11.28 17.89
N LYS A 289 9.68 -11.82 16.74
CA LYS A 289 10.16 -13.12 16.24
C LYS A 289 11.67 -13.11 16.02
N MET A 290 12.21 -12.02 15.49
CA MET A 290 13.65 -11.84 15.28
C MET A 290 14.41 -11.95 16.61
N ILE A 291 14.04 -11.15 17.60
CA ILE A 291 14.70 -11.15 18.92
C ILE A 291 14.51 -12.48 19.66
N ASP A 292 13.33 -13.10 19.58
CA ASP A 292 13.10 -14.41 20.19
C ASP A 292 13.99 -15.49 19.57
N ALA A 293 14.18 -15.47 18.25
CA ALA A 293 15.07 -16.39 17.55
C ALA A 293 16.54 -16.16 17.93
N GLU A 294 17.00 -14.92 18.01
CA GLU A 294 18.35 -14.57 18.49
C GLU A 294 18.60 -15.06 19.92
N ARG A 295 17.64 -14.86 20.82
CA ARG A 295 17.72 -15.31 22.21
C ARG A 295 17.79 -16.84 22.31
N ALA A 296 17.04 -17.55 21.47
CA ALA A 296 17.07 -19.01 21.41
C ALA A 296 18.43 -19.51 20.91
N ALA A 297 18.93 -18.96 19.80
CA ALA A 297 20.24 -19.33 19.26
C ALA A 297 21.38 -19.09 20.27
N ALA A 298 21.36 -17.95 20.97
CA ALA A 298 22.36 -17.64 22.00
C ALA A 298 22.25 -18.52 23.27
N ALA A 299 21.10 -19.15 23.50
CA ALA A 299 20.92 -20.12 24.58
C ALA A 299 21.46 -21.51 24.19
N ASP A 300 21.35 -21.89 22.92
CA ASP A 300 21.88 -23.16 22.38
C ASP A 300 23.42 -23.16 22.27
N GLU A 301 24.05 -21.98 22.22
CA GLU A 301 25.52 -21.82 22.19
C GLU A 301 26.19 -21.82 23.57
N LYS A 302 25.42 -21.88 24.67
CA LYS A 302 25.92 -21.87 26.06
C LYS A 302 25.82 -23.23 26.73
#